data_AF-A0A0J8DRT5-F1
#
_entry.id   AF-A0A0J8DRT5-F1
#
_cell.length_a   1.000
_cell.length_b   1.000
_cell.length_c   1.000
_cell.angle_alpha   90.00
_cell.angle_beta   90.00
_cell.angle_gamma   90.00
#
_symmetry.space_group_name_H-M   'P 1'
#
loop_
_entity.id
_entity.type
_entity.pdbx_description
1 polymer ?
#
loop_
_entity_poly.entity_id
_entity_poly.type
_entity_poly.pdbx_seq_one_letter_code
_entity_poly.pdbx_strand_id
1 'polypeptide(L)'
;RDYPSLSDPSRRCKYLCEVLQEDGRVRFKVTCADLPDEPIIADKPTHVWKQIETRLDTRRSTTRKRSTINGVEKFGLNHPLVMSLLMEDPSAAARSGKVENEKSASQPAVVQPITPFQPDTSVQSSAFSAPAPVSDYEDAPMDVESESSGEEGDEDEEADDENDNEG
;
A
#
# COMPACT_ATOMS: atom_id res chain seq x y z
N ARG A 1 3.10 1.81 11.12
CA ARG A 1 2.52 2.57 9.98
C ARG A 1 1.03 2.28 9.87
N ASP A 2 0.17 3.27 9.66
CA ASP A 2 -1.26 3.03 9.35
C ASP A 2 -1.46 2.79 7.84
N TYR A 3 -2.07 1.66 7.49
CA TYR A 3 -2.32 1.28 6.11
C TYR A 3 -3.57 0.38 6.01
N PRO A 4 -4.18 0.19 4.83
CA PRO A 4 -5.29 -0.75 4.67
C PRO A 4 -4.93 -2.15 5.15
N SER A 5 -5.88 -2.85 5.80
CA SER A 5 -5.65 -4.19 6.31
C SER A 5 -5.50 -5.21 5.20
N LEU A 6 -4.59 -6.18 5.41
CA LEU A 6 -4.46 -7.33 4.50
C LEU A 6 -5.63 -8.30 4.62
N SER A 7 -6.38 -8.32 5.73
CA SER A 7 -7.56 -9.18 5.86
C SER A 7 -8.77 -8.55 5.19
N ASP A 8 -9.06 -7.29 5.54
CA ASP A 8 -10.13 -6.48 4.99
C ASP A 8 -9.61 -5.12 4.46
N PRO A 9 -9.43 -4.96 3.13
CA PRO A 9 -8.90 -3.73 2.55
C PRO A 9 -9.78 -2.48 2.73
N SER A 10 -11.02 -2.61 3.21
CA SER A 10 -11.92 -1.50 3.54
C SER A 10 -11.56 -0.84 4.86
N ARG A 11 -10.88 -1.58 5.74
CA ARG A 11 -10.42 -1.10 7.04
C ARG A 11 -8.95 -0.73 7.02
N ARG A 12 -8.54 0.08 7.99
CA ARG A 12 -7.12 0.42 8.23
C ARG A 12 -6.66 -0.27 9.50
N CYS A 13 -5.44 -0.78 9.48
CA CYS A 13 -4.79 -1.36 10.63
C CYS A 13 -3.36 -0.84 10.78
N LYS A 14 -2.73 -1.17 11.91
CA LYS A 14 -1.33 -0.89 12.15
C LYS A 14 -0.47 -1.96 11.48
N TYR A 15 0.62 -1.52 10.89
CA TYR A 15 1.70 -2.36 10.41
C TYR A 15 2.94 -2.09 11.26
N LEU A 16 3.51 -3.16 11.80
CA LEU A 16 4.80 -3.16 12.49
C LEU A 16 5.90 -3.31 11.43
N CYS A 17 6.85 -2.38 11.39
CA CYS A 17 7.98 -2.40 10.47
C CYS A 17 9.24 -2.72 11.27
N GLU A 18 9.98 -3.76 10.87
CA GLU A 18 11.18 -4.22 11.56
C GLU A 18 12.33 -4.32 10.56
N VAL A 19 13.52 -3.94 11.01
CA VAL A 19 14.78 -4.16 10.28
C VAL A 19 15.56 -5.20 11.07
N LEU A 20 15.73 -6.37 10.47
CA LEU A 20 16.39 -7.52 11.08
C LEU A 20 17.78 -7.70 10.49
N GLN A 21 18.71 -8.21 11.28
CA GLN A 21 20.01 -8.65 10.80
C GLN A 21 20.10 -10.17 10.95
N GLU A 22 20.04 -10.89 9.83
CA GLU A 22 20.10 -12.35 9.76
C GLU A 22 21.27 -12.76 8.86
N ASP A 23 22.14 -13.65 9.33
CA ASP A 23 23.30 -14.16 8.57
C ASP A 23 24.19 -13.06 7.96
N GLY A 24 24.36 -11.94 8.69
CA GLY A 24 25.13 -10.79 8.22
C GLY A 24 24.44 -9.96 7.13
N ARG A 25 23.18 -10.29 6.77
CA ARG A 25 22.37 -9.55 5.81
C ARG A 25 21.25 -8.80 6.51
N VAL A 26 20.93 -7.62 5.99
CA VAL A 26 19.78 -6.84 6.46
C VAL A 26 18.51 -7.36 5.77
N ARG A 27 17.50 -7.69 6.57
CA ARG A 27 16.16 -8.07 6.11
C ARG A 27 15.15 -7.05 6.59
N PHE A 28 14.15 -6.79 5.75
CA PHE A 28 13.05 -5.91 6.07
C PHE A 28 11.81 -6.76 6.28
N LYS A 29 11.24 -6.69 7.48
CA LYS A 29 10.03 -7.42 7.86
C LYS A 29 8.91 -6.43 8.12
N VAL A 30 7.72 -6.74 7.62
CA VAL A 30 6.51 -6.00 7.94
C VAL A 30 5.42 -6.98 8.37
N THR A 31 4.84 -6.71 9.54
CA THR A 31 3.77 -7.53 10.13
C THR A 31 2.49 -6.71 10.17
N CYS A 32 1.42 -7.24 9.57
CA CYS A 32 0.09 -6.64 9.63
C CYS A 32 -0.56 -7.00 10.97
N ALA A 33 -1.08 -6.04 11.73
CA ALA A 33 -1.71 -6.32 13.02
C ALA A 33 -2.90 -7.29 12.92
N ASP A 34 -3.63 -7.25 11.82
CA ASP A 34 -4.78 -8.14 11.59
C ASP A 34 -4.37 -9.54 11.09
N LEU A 35 -3.12 -9.73 10.67
CA LEU A 35 -2.56 -11.01 10.21
C LEU A 35 -1.13 -11.16 10.76
N PRO A 36 -0.97 -11.36 12.08
CA PRO A 36 0.33 -11.39 12.73
C PRO A 36 1.17 -12.62 12.35
N ASP A 37 0.51 -13.73 11.99
CA ASP A 37 1.16 -15.00 11.65
C ASP A 37 1.74 -15.04 10.24
N GLU A 38 1.44 -14.03 9.40
CA GLU A 38 1.94 -13.92 8.03
C GLU A 38 2.81 -12.68 7.81
N PRO A 39 3.98 -12.59 8.48
CA PRO A 39 4.89 -11.49 8.24
C PRO A 39 5.46 -11.54 6.82
N ILE A 40 5.64 -10.38 6.22
CA ILE A 40 6.21 -10.23 4.88
C ILE A 40 7.66 -9.79 5.03
N ILE A 41 8.59 -10.61 4.51
CA ILE A 41 10.03 -10.40 4.66
C ILE A 41 10.70 -10.31 3.28
N ALA A 42 11.57 -9.32 3.09
CA ALA A 42 12.38 -9.20 1.87
C ALA A 42 13.72 -8.49 2.12
N ASP A 43 14.62 -8.54 1.13
CA ASP A 43 15.94 -7.90 1.19
C ASP A 43 15.90 -6.38 0.97
N LYS A 44 14.78 -5.87 0.45
CA LYS A 44 14.60 -4.44 0.14
C LYS A 44 13.28 -3.95 0.70
N PRO A 45 13.23 -2.75 1.31
CA PRO A 45 12.01 -2.21 1.92
C PRO A 45 10.91 -2.03 0.87
N THR A 46 11.26 -1.58 -0.33
CA THR A 46 10.31 -1.40 -1.44
C THR A 46 9.68 -2.73 -1.87
N HIS A 47 10.41 -3.87 -1.78
CA HIS A 47 9.85 -5.17 -2.16
C HIS A 47 8.77 -5.62 -1.18
N VAL A 48 8.98 -5.40 0.13
CA VAL A 48 7.97 -5.70 1.16
C VAL A 48 6.68 -4.95 0.89
N TRP A 49 6.76 -3.64 0.65
CA TRP A 49 5.58 -2.83 0.39
C TRP A 49 4.91 -3.12 -0.96
N LYS A 50 5.67 -3.51 -1.99
CA LYS A 50 5.09 -4.00 -3.25
C LYS A 50 4.29 -5.29 -3.05
N GLN A 51 4.78 -6.22 -2.22
CA GLN A 51 4.03 -7.44 -1.90
C GLN A 51 2.75 -7.13 -1.12
N ILE A 52 2.79 -6.18 -0.18
CA ILE A 52 1.59 -5.69 0.52
C ILE A 52 0.57 -5.13 -0.47
N GLU A 53 0.98 -4.22 -1.37
CA GLU A 53 0.07 -3.68 -2.38
C GLU A 53 -0.50 -4.76 -3.30
N THR A 54 0.33 -5.72 -3.72
CA THR A 54 -0.13 -6.86 -4.52
C THR A 54 -1.21 -7.66 -3.79
N ARG A 55 -1.01 -7.98 -2.49
CA ARG A 55 -2.00 -8.70 -1.68
C ARG A 55 -3.29 -7.89 -1.45
N LEU A 56 -3.20 -6.57 -1.39
CA LEU A 56 -4.37 -5.70 -1.27
C LEU A 56 -5.17 -5.63 -2.58
N ASP A 57 -4.47 -5.52 -3.71
CA ASP A 57 -5.10 -5.44 -5.03
C ASP A 57 -5.84 -6.75 -5.37
N THR A 58 -5.26 -7.92 -5.01
CA THR A 58 -5.93 -9.22 -5.18
C THR A 58 -7.23 -9.33 -4.40
N ARG A 59 -7.36 -8.61 -3.27
CA ARG A 59 -8.56 -8.63 -2.41
C ARG A 59 -9.60 -7.59 -2.79
N ARG A 60 -9.19 -6.51 -3.46
CA ARG A 60 -10.09 -5.42 -3.89
C ARG A 60 -10.76 -5.68 -5.24
N SER A 61 -10.40 -6.75 -5.94
CA SER A 61 -10.88 -7.05 -7.31
C SER A 61 -10.70 -5.89 -8.29
N THR A 62 -9.80 -4.95 -7.98
CA THR A 62 -9.50 -3.78 -8.80
C THR A 62 -7.99 -3.60 -8.85
N THR A 63 -7.45 -3.54 -10.07
CA THR A 63 -6.03 -3.26 -10.27
C THR A 63 -5.86 -1.74 -10.26
N ARG A 64 -5.33 -1.19 -9.16
CA ARG A 64 -4.90 0.22 -9.18
C ARG A 64 -3.75 0.39 -10.17
N LYS A 65 -3.67 1.56 -10.79
CA LYS A 65 -2.50 1.96 -11.57
C LYS A 65 -1.26 1.83 -10.67
N ARG A 66 -0.25 1.08 -11.16
CA ARG A 66 0.99 0.82 -10.42
C ARG A 66 1.59 2.16 -9.99
N SER A 67 1.53 2.41 -8.69
CA SER A 67 2.12 3.60 -8.08
C SER A 67 3.57 3.33 -7.71
N THR A 68 4.42 4.33 -7.81
CA THR A 68 5.82 4.20 -7.38
C THR A 68 5.86 4.19 -5.86
N ILE A 69 6.25 3.07 -5.25
CA ILE A 69 6.38 2.94 -3.80
C ILE A 69 7.78 3.38 -3.36
N ASN A 70 7.83 4.34 -2.44
CA ASN A 70 9.05 4.65 -1.69
C ASN A 70 9.11 3.82 -0.40
N GLY A 71 9.77 2.66 -0.45
CA GLY A 71 9.84 1.73 0.68
C GLY A 71 10.51 2.31 1.92
N VAL A 72 11.61 3.06 1.75
CA VAL A 72 12.39 3.63 2.87
C VAL A 72 11.54 4.61 3.68
N GLU A 73 10.75 5.43 2.99
CA GLU A 73 9.81 6.36 3.62
C GLU A 73 8.65 5.64 4.33
N LYS A 74 8.14 4.55 3.76
CA LYS A 74 7.08 3.75 4.40
C LYS A 74 7.55 3.09 5.70
N PHE A 75 8.85 2.76 5.78
CA PHE A 75 9.51 2.31 7.02
C PHE A 75 9.81 3.46 7.99
N GLY A 76 9.68 4.72 7.59
CA GLY A 76 9.96 5.89 8.43
C GLY A 76 11.46 6.21 8.56
N LEU A 77 12.33 5.50 7.83
CA LEU A 77 13.78 5.67 7.93
C LEU A 77 14.30 6.98 7.31
N ASN A 78 13.47 7.63 6.47
CA ASN A 78 13.76 8.95 5.90
C ASN A 78 13.22 10.10 6.78
N HIS A 79 12.68 9.80 7.96
CA HIS A 79 12.23 10.85 8.88
C HIS A 79 13.47 11.55 9.46
N PRO A 80 13.60 12.89 9.39
CA PRO A 80 14.81 13.60 9.80
C PRO A 80 15.29 13.25 11.21
N LEU A 81 14.36 13.16 12.17
CA LEU A 81 14.69 12.73 13.55
C LEU A 81 15.23 11.30 13.61
N VAL A 82 14.65 10.37 12.85
CA VAL A 82 15.13 8.98 12.83
C VAL A 82 16.53 8.92 12.22
N MET A 83 16.77 9.68 11.14
CA MET A 83 18.10 9.78 10.53
C MET A 83 19.14 10.38 11.49
N SER A 84 18.82 11.46 12.18
CA SER A 84 19.70 12.06 13.19
C SER A 84 20.05 11.07 14.29
N LEU A 85 19.05 10.36 14.83
CA LEU A 85 19.26 9.35 15.87
C LEU A 85 20.13 8.18 15.38
N LEU A 86 19.94 7.74 14.12
CA LEU A 86 20.75 6.67 13.54
C LEU A 86 22.21 7.09 13.26
N MET A 87 22.44 8.38 12.95
CA MET A 87 23.78 8.91 12.68
C MET A 87 24.54 9.31 13.94
N GLU A 88 23.82 9.69 15.00
CA GLU A 88 24.39 10.09 16.30
C GLU A 88 24.95 8.88 17.07
N ASP A 89 24.53 7.65 16.74
CA ASP A 89 25.11 6.44 17.31
C ASP A 89 26.60 6.29 16.91
N PRO A 90 27.55 6.40 17.85
CA PRO A 90 28.98 6.29 17.57
C PRO A 90 29.38 4.92 16.99
N SER A 91 28.57 3.88 17.21
CA SER A 91 28.74 2.53 16.64
C SER A 91 28.33 2.44 15.16
N ALA A 92 27.50 3.37 14.67
CA ALA A 92 27.09 3.42 13.27
C ALA A 92 28.25 3.87 12.36
N ALA A 93 29.06 4.83 12.81
CA ALA A 93 30.23 5.32 12.09
C ALA A 93 31.31 4.22 11.92
N ALA A 94 31.52 3.38 12.94
CA ALA A 94 32.49 2.29 12.91
C ALA A 94 32.11 1.14 11.96
N ARG A 95 30.81 0.97 11.68
CA ARG A 95 30.29 -0.09 10.79
C ARG A 95 30.10 0.35 9.33
N SER A 96 30.24 1.64 9.03
CA SER A 96 30.26 2.17 7.66
C SER A 96 31.63 1.93 6.97
N GLY A 97 32.19 0.74 7.12
CA GLY A 97 33.43 0.31 6.48
C GLY A 97 33.15 -0.23 5.07
N LYS A 98 33.62 0.51 4.05
CA LYS A 98 33.92 0.06 2.68
C LYS A 98 32.96 -0.99 2.07
N VAL A 99 31.98 -0.52 1.29
CA VAL A 99 31.48 -1.32 0.17
C VAL A 99 32.47 -1.11 -0.97
N GLU A 100 33.53 -1.93 -1.03
CA GLU A 100 34.38 -2.02 -2.21
C GLU A 100 33.53 -2.56 -3.36
N ASN A 101 33.34 -1.70 -4.36
CA ASN A 101 32.60 -1.98 -5.57
C ASN A 101 33.43 -2.92 -6.45
N GLU A 102 33.52 -4.19 -6.08
CA GLU A 102 34.11 -5.22 -6.92
C GLU A 102 33.15 -5.53 -8.07
N LYS A 103 33.47 -4.93 -9.22
CA LYS A 103 32.97 -5.34 -10.53
C LYS A 103 33.29 -6.84 -10.75
N SER A 104 32.33 -7.72 -10.47
CA SER A 104 32.34 -9.06 -11.07
C SER A 104 31.59 -9.01 -12.40
N ALA A 105 32.38 -8.87 -13.48
CA ALA A 105 31.98 -9.17 -14.84
C ALA A 105 31.77 -10.68 -15.00
N SER A 106 30.62 -11.08 -15.58
CA SER A 106 30.31 -12.34 -16.30
C SER A 106 28.79 -12.29 -16.55
N GLN A 107 28.22 -12.05 -17.73
CA GLN A 107 28.37 -12.78 -19.00
C GLN A 107 27.92 -11.88 -20.19
N PRO A 108 28.35 -12.16 -21.43
CA PRO A 108 27.78 -11.54 -22.62
C PRO A 108 26.43 -12.20 -22.97
N ALA A 109 25.33 -11.49 -22.75
CA ALA A 109 24.05 -11.86 -23.36
C ALA A 109 24.09 -11.44 -24.85
N VAL A 110 23.99 -12.46 -25.70
CA VAL A 110 24.00 -12.38 -27.16
C VAL A 110 22.94 -11.40 -27.64
N VAL A 111 23.37 -10.29 -28.24
CA VAL A 111 22.50 -9.32 -28.92
C VAL A 111 22.07 -9.96 -30.25
N GLN A 112 20.81 -10.36 -30.36
CA GLN A 112 20.23 -10.68 -31.67
C GLN A 112 20.00 -9.36 -32.44
N PRO A 113 20.35 -9.27 -33.73
CA PRO A 113 20.02 -8.09 -34.53
C PRO A 113 18.50 -8.05 -34.77
N ILE A 114 17.87 -7.00 -34.24
CA ILE A 114 16.50 -6.62 -34.57
C ILE A 114 16.49 -6.19 -36.04
N THR A 115 15.76 -6.94 -36.87
CA THR A 115 15.48 -6.58 -38.26
C THR A 115 14.68 -5.27 -38.31
N PRO A 116 14.97 -4.36 -39.25
CA PRO A 116 14.21 -3.12 -39.40
C PRO A 116 12.80 -3.42 -39.90
N PHE A 117 11.82 -3.26 -39.01
CA PHE A 117 10.41 -3.28 -39.36
C PHE A 117 10.10 -1.99 -40.15
N GLN A 118 9.73 -2.18 -41.41
CA GLN A 118 9.34 -1.13 -42.34
C GLN A 118 8.06 -0.42 -41.82
N PRO A 119 7.96 0.91 -41.93
CA PRO A 119 6.70 1.61 -41.67
C PRO A 119 5.82 1.51 -42.92
N ASP A 120 4.82 0.63 -42.90
CA ASP A 120 3.72 0.76 -43.85
C ASP A 120 2.74 1.83 -43.36
N THR A 121 2.41 2.66 -44.33
CA THR A 121 1.59 3.85 -44.31
C THR A 121 0.13 3.56 -43.98
N SER A 122 -0.53 4.51 -43.32
CA SER A 122 -1.78 5.15 -43.78
C SER A 122 -2.79 5.42 -42.65
N VAL A 123 -3.25 6.68 -42.62
CA VAL A 123 -4.47 7.26 -42.01
C VAL A 123 -4.60 7.20 -40.47
N GLN A 124 -4.93 8.27 -39.74
CA GLN A 124 -5.80 9.39 -40.08
C GLN A 124 -5.54 10.57 -39.13
N SER A 125 -5.51 11.76 -39.72
CA SER A 125 -5.49 13.06 -39.04
C SER A 125 -6.67 13.20 -38.07
N SER A 126 -6.41 13.67 -36.85
CA SER A 126 -7.37 14.52 -36.15
C SER A 126 -6.66 15.49 -35.22
N ALA A 127 -7.16 16.71 -35.26
CA ALA A 127 -6.50 17.93 -34.87
C ALA A 127 -6.24 18.04 -33.37
N PHE A 128 -5.12 18.68 -33.08
CA PHE A 128 -4.90 19.47 -31.88
C PHE A 128 -6.10 20.40 -31.65
N SER A 129 -6.79 20.27 -30.52
CA SER A 129 -7.72 21.28 -30.05
C SER A 129 -7.51 21.49 -28.55
N ALA A 130 -7.15 22.72 -28.20
CA ALA A 130 -6.85 23.17 -26.86
C ALA A 130 -8.09 23.10 -25.94
N PRO A 131 -7.93 22.91 -24.63
CA PRO A 131 -9.01 23.17 -23.68
C PRO A 131 -9.16 24.68 -23.46
N ALA A 132 -10.35 25.20 -23.74
CA ALA A 132 -10.76 26.55 -23.37
C ALA A 132 -10.93 26.68 -21.83
N PRO A 133 -10.66 27.86 -21.25
CA PRO A 133 -11.05 28.22 -19.90
C PRO A 133 -12.43 28.91 -19.87
N VAL A 134 -12.94 29.11 -18.64
CA VAL A 134 -14.15 29.85 -18.16
C VAL A 134 -15.42 28.99 -17.97
N SER A 135 -15.87 28.87 -16.72
CA SER A 135 -16.98 29.61 -16.06
C SER A 135 -18.33 29.08 -16.52
N ASP A 136 -19.29 28.74 -15.68
CA ASP A 136 -19.90 29.59 -14.67
C ASP A 136 -20.70 28.75 -13.66
N TYR A 137 -21.07 29.42 -12.58
CA TYR A 137 -21.77 28.95 -11.39
C TYR A 137 -23.28 28.87 -11.69
N GLU A 138 -23.92 27.71 -11.51
CA GLU A 138 -25.37 27.61 -11.24
C GLU A 138 -25.51 26.56 -10.14
N ASP A 139 -25.58 26.93 -8.87
CA ASP A 139 -26.77 27.45 -8.17
C ASP A 139 -28.05 26.72 -8.58
N ALA A 140 -28.25 25.55 -7.99
CA ALA A 140 -29.54 24.92 -7.89
C ALA A 140 -29.83 24.67 -6.40
N PRO A 141 -30.81 25.36 -5.80
CA PRO A 141 -31.30 25.01 -4.47
C PRO A 141 -32.03 23.67 -4.58
N MET A 142 -31.53 22.65 -3.86
CA MET A 142 -32.34 21.45 -3.63
C MET A 142 -33.26 21.73 -2.44
N ASP A 143 -34.52 21.96 -2.76
CA ASP A 143 -35.64 22.00 -1.83
C ASP A 143 -35.66 20.75 -0.95
N VAL A 144 -35.58 20.95 0.37
CA VAL A 144 -35.82 19.92 1.39
C VAL A 144 -37.23 20.16 1.96
N GLU A 145 -38.21 19.65 1.22
CA GLU A 145 -39.53 19.27 1.71
C GLU A 145 -39.49 17.73 1.86
N SER A 146 -40.06 17.02 2.82
CA SER A 146 -40.99 17.29 3.90
C SER A 146 -41.07 15.99 4.74
N GLU A 147 -41.12 16.14 6.07
CA GLU A 147 -41.94 15.39 7.07
C GLU A 147 -42.40 13.92 6.83
N SER A 148 -42.17 13.05 7.83
CA SER A 148 -43.11 12.02 8.35
C SER A 148 -42.44 11.24 9.50
N SER A 149 -42.75 11.47 10.79
CA SER A 149 -43.86 10.92 11.61
C SER A 149 -43.94 9.39 11.74
N GLY A 150 -44.02 8.92 13.00
CA GLY A 150 -44.37 7.56 13.44
C GLY A 150 -43.16 6.65 13.67
N GLU A 151 -43.02 5.84 14.72
CA GLU A 151 -44.01 5.31 15.66
C GLU A 151 -43.26 4.74 16.89
N GLU A 152 -43.82 4.93 18.08
CA GLU A 152 -43.38 4.33 19.34
C GLU A 152 -43.86 2.87 19.39
N GLY A 153 -42.98 1.96 19.81
CA GLY A 153 -43.29 0.55 19.99
C GLY A 153 -42.69 0.06 21.30
N ASP A 154 -43.39 0.32 22.40
CA ASP A 154 -43.33 -0.44 23.64
C ASP A 154 -44.01 -1.80 23.41
N GLU A 155 -43.28 -2.91 23.58
CA GLU A 155 -43.88 -4.20 23.95
C GLU A 155 -42.95 -4.88 24.97
N ASP A 156 -43.36 -4.77 26.24
CA ASP A 156 -43.02 -5.69 27.31
C ASP A 156 -43.52 -7.09 26.95
N GLU A 157 -42.68 -8.12 27.00
CA GLU A 157 -43.13 -9.47 27.36
C GLU A 157 -42.07 -10.17 28.22
N GLU A 158 -42.39 -10.24 29.51
CA GLU A 158 -41.89 -11.18 30.50
C GLU A 158 -42.15 -12.62 30.03
N ALA A 159 -41.13 -13.47 30.09
CA ALA A 159 -41.32 -14.91 30.15
C ALA A 159 -40.22 -15.53 31.02
N ASP A 160 -40.54 -15.63 32.31
CA ASP A 160 -40.04 -16.69 33.17
C ASP A 160 -40.39 -18.04 32.53
N ASP A 161 -39.40 -18.91 32.37
CA ASP A 161 -39.64 -20.35 32.41
C ASP A 161 -38.42 -21.03 33.03
N GLU A 162 -38.56 -21.32 34.33
CA GLU A 162 -37.80 -22.32 35.05
C GLU A 162 -37.95 -23.66 34.32
N ASN A 163 -36.85 -24.29 33.94
CA ASN A 163 -36.87 -25.72 33.67
C ASN A 163 -35.70 -26.39 34.40
N ASP A 164 -35.96 -26.66 35.68
CA ASP A 164 -35.37 -27.77 36.40
C ASP A 164 -35.73 -29.08 35.68
N ASN A 165 -34.72 -29.80 35.22
CA ASN A 165 -34.87 -31.23 34.99
C ASN A 165 -33.59 -31.96 35.40
N GLU A 166 -33.56 -32.35 36.67
CA GLU A 166 -32.76 -33.46 37.17
C GLU A 166 -33.31 -34.78 36.60
N GLY A 167 -32.39 -35.63 36.13
CA GLY A 167 -32.66 -37.01 35.69
C GLY A 167 -31.37 -37.72 35.33
#